data_AF-A0A1X7BSK2-F1
#
_entry.id   AF-A0A1X7BSK2-F1
#
_cell.length_a   1.000
_cell.length_b   1.000
_cell.length_c   1.000
_cell.angle_alpha   90.00
_cell.angle_beta   90.00
_cell.angle_gamma   90.00
#
_symmetry.space_group_name_H-M   'P 1'
#
loop_
_entity.id
_entity.type
_entity.pdbx_description
1 polymer ?
#
loop_
_entity_poly.entity_id
_entity_poly.type
_entity_poly.pdbx_seq_one_letter_code
_entity_poly.pdbx_strand_id
1 'polypeptide(L)'
;MKRFRESDVKPQNPMSVALPRLVTVTLMLTASVVVAAEPLTTIPQTPIHGCRGGKAKLYDECHAQAPIFDKALRTAREQGKVLLVSYGAEWCIWCHVFDAYVKGEHSRFIHPYSDEEDKERYNATIHERAESDPSGPAADLAAFVAQNFVLVHIDSRYATDGWDVLDAAGATDGYGNWLPYIFTTDAEGQFAAALVSERVEIRRDTDDWFRGYDRDRLTAELSRMKEAAQ
;
A
#
# COMPACT_ATOMS: atom_id res chain seq x y z
N MET A 1 -45.84 22.94 -85.35
CA MET A 1 -47.26 23.23 -85.04
C MET A 1 -47.85 22.00 -84.36
N LYS A 2 -48.45 22.15 -83.16
CA LYS A 2 -49.43 21.26 -82.46
C LYS A 2 -49.12 19.75 -82.35
N ARG A 3 -48.80 19.20 -81.15
CA ARG A 3 -49.67 18.78 -80.00
C ARG A 3 -50.29 17.38 -80.12
N PHE A 4 -50.43 16.75 -78.93
CA PHE A 4 -51.15 15.53 -78.51
C PHE A 4 -50.36 14.20 -78.61
N ARG A 5 -49.88 13.58 -77.51
CA ARG A 5 -50.46 12.97 -76.27
C ARG A 5 -51.01 11.54 -76.44
N GLU A 6 -50.21 10.60 -75.95
CA GLU A 6 -50.44 9.44 -75.06
C GLU A 6 -51.80 8.74 -74.94
N SER A 7 -51.74 7.39 -75.00
CA SER A 7 -52.34 6.44 -74.03
C SER A 7 -51.73 5.05 -74.30
N ASP A 8 -50.84 4.53 -73.46
CA ASP A 8 -51.08 3.79 -72.20
C ASP A 8 -51.42 2.30 -72.38
N VAL A 9 -50.40 1.45 -72.27
CA VAL A 9 -50.53 0.01 -72.02
C VAL A 9 -49.91 -0.27 -70.64
N LYS A 10 -50.73 -0.81 -69.74
CA LYS A 10 -50.43 -1.10 -68.34
C LYS A 10 -49.73 -2.47 -68.21
N PRO A 11 -48.54 -2.59 -67.61
CA PRO A 11 -48.01 -3.89 -67.18
C PRO A 11 -48.35 -4.16 -65.71
N GLN A 12 -48.50 -5.45 -65.42
CA GLN A 12 -48.89 -6.03 -64.13
C GLN A 12 -47.73 -6.00 -63.13
N ASN A 13 -48.01 -5.63 -61.87
CA ASN A 13 -47.06 -5.72 -60.76
C ASN A 13 -46.99 -7.15 -60.21
N PRO A 14 -45.78 -7.68 -59.93
CA PRO A 14 -45.63 -8.90 -59.14
C PRO A 14 -45.77 -8.61 -57.64
N MET A 15 -46.41 -9.55 -56.94
CA MET A 15 -46.57 -9.61 -55.49
C MET A 15 -45.21 -9.58 -54.77
N SER A 16 -45.06 -8.64 -53.82
CA SER A 16 -43.93 -8.58 -52.90
C SER A 16 -44.31 -9.26 -51.59
N VAL A 17 -43.64 -10.36 -51.25
CA VAL A 17 -43.79 -11.07 -49.98
C VAL A 17 -42.87 -10.39 -48.95
N ALA A 18 -43.47 -9.87 -47.88
CA ALA A 18 -42.74 -9.25 -46.77
C ALA A 18 -42.15 -10.32 -45.84
N LEU A 19 -40.83 -10.28 -45.62
CA LEU A 19 -40.12 -11.08 -44.62
C LEU A 19 -40.18 -10.39 -43.24
N PRO A 20 -40.35 -11.16 -42.13
CA PRO A 20 -40.35 -10.62 -40.79
C PRO A 20 -38.94 -10.18 -40.37
N ARG A 21 -38.84 -8.96 -39.83
CA ARG A 21 -37.60 -8.45 -39.22
C ARG A 21 -37.33 -9.21 -37.92
N LEU A 22 -36.30 -10.04 -37.92
CA LEU A 22 -35.70 -10.60 -36.69
C LEU A 22 -35.10 -9.44 -35.88
N VAL A 23 -35.59 -9.23 -34.67
CA VAL A 23 -34.99 -8.34 -33.67
C VAL A 23 -33.98 -9.17 -32.89
N THR A 24 -32.69 -9.00 -33.20
CA THR A 24 -31.60 -9.66 -32.48
C THR A 24 -31.34 -8.92 -31.17
N VAL A 25 -31.73 -9.51 -30.04
CA VAL A 25 -31.38 -9.02 -28.70
C VAL A 25 -29.97 -9.51 -28.38
N THR A 26 -28.97 -8.63 -28.49
CA THR A 26 -27.59 -8.93 -28.09
C THR A 26 -27.46 -8.81 -26.58
N LEU A 27 -27.41 -9.95 -25.89
CA LEU A 27 -27.11 -10.05 -24.47
C LEU A 27 -25.61 -9.75 -24.26
N MET A 28 -25.26 -8.54 -23.84
CA MET A 28 -23.89 -8.21 -23.45
C MET A 28 -23.59 -8.85 -22.09
N LEU A 29 -22.88 -9.99 -22.08
CA LEU A 29 -22.27 -10.53 -20.86
C LEU A 29 -21.12 -9.59 -20.46
N THR A 30 -21.33 -8.77 -19.43
CA THR A 30 -20.24 -8.05 -18.77
C THR A 30 -19.53 -9.02 -17.84
N ALA A 31 -18.48 -9.68 -18.32
CA ALA A 31 -17.56 -10.41 -17.46
C ALA A 31 -16.91 -9.39 -16.50
N SER A 32 -17.28 -9.46 -15.22
CA SER A 32 -16.61 -8.67 -14.18
C SER A 32 -15.23 -9.26 -13.96
N VAL A 33 -14.20 -8.60 -14.48
CA VAL A 33 -12.81 -8.95 -14.16
C VAL A 33 -12.58 -8.55 -12.72
N VAL A 34 -12.41 -9.54 -11.84
CA VAL A 34 -11.91 -9.31 -10.49
C VAL A 34 -10.43 -8.97 -10.65
N VAL A 35 -10.11 -7.67 -10.64
CA VAL A 35 -8.72 -7.22 -10.57
C VAL A 35 -8.24 -7.52 -9.16
N ALA A 36 -7.30 -8.46 -9.03
CA ALA A 36 -6.61 -8.69 -7.77
C ALA A 36 -5.91 -7.40 -7.34
N ALA A 37 -6.03 -7.02 -6.06
CA ALA A 37 -5.37 -5.84 -5.53
C ALA A 37 -3.85 -5.94 -5.77
N GLU A 38 -3.24 -4.87 -6.26
CA GLU A 38 -1.80 -4.81 -6.45
C GLU A 38 -1.07 -4.95 -5.11
N PRO A 39 0.06 -5.66 -5.03
CA PRO A 39 0.83 -5.76 -3.80
C PRO A 39 1.51 -4.42 -3.46
N LEU A 40 1.67 -4.14 -2.17
CA LEU A 40 2.42 -2.98 -1.68
C LEU A 40 3.86 -3.01 -2.21
N THR A 41 4.28 -1.93 -2.87
CA THR A 41 5.69 -1.74 -3.24
C THR A 41 6.48 -1.35 -2.00
N THR A 42 7.49 -2.16 -1.65
CA THR A 42 8.40 -1.94 -0.52
C THR A 42 9.84 -1.81 -0.99
N ILE A 43 10.59 -0.88 -0.40
CA ILE A 43 12.00 -0.63 -0.69
C ILE A 43 12.78 -0.53 0.64
N PRO A 44 13.87 -1.28 0.83
CA PRO A 44 14.36 -2.36 -0.02
C PRO A 44 13.33 -3.49 -0.19
N GLN A 45 13.53 -4.32 -1.21
CA GLN A 45 12.70 -5.52 -1.35
C GLN A 45 13.05 -6.51 -0.24
N THR A 46 12.03 -6.97 0.48
CA THR A 46 12.18 -7.88 1.60
C THR A 46 11.89 -9.33 1.18
N PRO A 47 12.58 -10.35 1.75
CA PRO A 47 13.64 -10.24 2.74
C PRO A 47 14.99 -9.82 2.12
N ILE A 48 15.79 -9.11 2.91
CA ILE A 48 17.13 -8.66 2.48
C ILE A 48 18.15 -9.78 2.65
N HIS A 49 18.55 -10.37 1.52
CA HIS A 49 19.58 -11.39 1.50
C HIS A 49 20.98 -10.74 1.49
N GLY A 50 21.90 -11.25 2.31
CA GLY A 50 23.31 -10.87 2.27
C GLY A 50 23.73 -9.79 3.27
N CYS A 51 22.81 -9.10 3.92
CA CYS A 51 23.17 -8.17 5.00
C CYS A 51 23.23 -8.88 6.37
N ARG A 52 24.34 -8.67 7.09
CA ARG A 52 24.63 -9.24 8.43
C ARG A 52 24.33 -10.75 8.55
N GLY A 53 24.62 -11.53 7.51
CA GLY A 53 24.36 -12.97 7.51
C GLY A 53 22.87 -13.34 7.48
N GLY A 54 22.03 -12.49 6.85
CA GLY A 54 20.58 -12.69 6.74
C GLY A 54 19.81 -12.29 8.00
N LYS A 55 20.47 -11.53 8.89
CA LYS A 55 19.88 -11.00 10.12
C LYS A 55 18.93 -9.83 9.86
N ALA A 56 19.27 -8.97 8.90
CA ALA A 56 18.41 -7.93 8.38
C ALA A 56 17.27 -8.53 7.55
N LYS A 57 16.03 -8.09 7.76
CA LYS A 57 14.84 -8.55 7.03
C LYS A 57 14.13 -7.39 6.37
N LEU A 58 13.85 -6.33 7.13
CA LEU A 58 13.11 -5.16 6.67
C LEU A 58 14.02 -4.00 6.30
N TYR A 59 15.05 -3.78 7.12
CA TYR A 59 15.94 -2.62 7.04
C TYR A 59 17.27 -3.01 6.37
N ASP A 60 17.70 -2.27 5.35
CA ASP A 60 19.02 -2.49 4.74
C ASP A 60 20.11 -1.85 5.61
N GLU A 61 20.54 -2.61 6.61
CA GLU A 61 21.55 -2.22 7.59
C GLU A 61 22.99 -2.12 7.02
N CYS A 62 23.20 -2.47 5.74
CA CYS A 62 24.53 -2.65 5.15
C CYS A 62 24.89 -1.64 4.06
N HIS A 63 23.92 -0.86 3.58
CA HIS A 63 24.14 0.11 2.51
C HIS A 63 23.75 1.53 2.96
N ALA A 64 24.18 2.51 2.18
CA ALA A 64 23.79 3.89 2.37
C ALA A 64 22.27 4.04 2.18
N GLN A 65 21.62 4.75 3.09
CA GLN A 65 20.18 4.95 3.13
C GLN A 65 19.70 6.03 2.17
N ALA A 66 20.51 7.08 1.92
CA ALA A 66 20.11 8.14 1.00
C ALA A 66 19.77 7.61 -0.43
N PRO A 67 20.58 6.73 -1.05
CA PRO A 67 20.20 6.10 -2.31
C PRO A 67 18.93 5.24 -2.26
N ILE A 68 18.63 4.61 -1.11
CA ILE A 68 17.42 3.80 -0.90
C ILE A 68 16.19 4.71 -0.87
N PHE A 69 16.27 5.80 -0.10
CA PHE A 69 15.24 6.84 -0.04
C PHE A 69 14.98 7.44 -1.42
N ASP A 70 16.04 7.88 -2.12
CA ASP A 70 15.94 8.46 -3.46
C ASP A 70 15.29 7.52 -4.47
N LYS A 71 15.64 6.23 -4.41
CA LYS A 71 15.01 5.20 -5.23
C LYS A 71 13.52 5.11 -4.92
N ALA A 72 13.15 5.08 -3.65
CA ALA A 72 11.76 4.99 -3.25
C ALA A 72 10.94 6.22 -3.64
N LEU A 73 11.50 7.42 -3.48
CA LEU A 73 10.87 8.66 -3.90
C LEU A 73 10.61 8.69 -5.43
N ARG A 74 11.59 8.26 -6.24
CA ARG A 74 11.38 8.13 -7.69
C ARG A 74 10.30 7.10 -8.01
N THR A 75 10.32 5.94 -7.36
CA THR A 75 9.30 4.90 -7.57
C THR A 75 7.90 5.40 -7.16
N ALA A 76 7.78 6.16 -6.07
CA ALA A 76 6.52 6.77 -5.64
C ALA A 76 5.98 7.72 -6.72
N ARG A 77 6.83 8.64 -7.23
CA ARG A 77 6.49 9.55 -8.32
C ARG A 77 6.06 8.81 -9.60
N GLU A 78 6.81 7.80 -10.01
CA GLU A 78 6.52 6.99 -11.20
C GLU A 78 5.19 6.24 -11.09
N GLN A 79 4.83 5.80 -9.88
CA GLN A 79 3.56 5.12 -9.61
C GLN A 79 2.40 6.08 -9.29
N GLY A 80 2.64 7.39 -9.18
CA GLY A 80 1.63 8.35 -8.73
C GLY A 80 1.16 8.11 -7.29
N LYS A 81 2.05 7.62 -6.43
CA LYS A 81 1.79 7.27 -5.03
C LYS A 81 2.57 8.20 -4.09
N VAL A 82 2.12 8.27 -2.84
CA VAL A 82 2.84 8.99 -1.77
C VAL A 82 3.97 8.11 -1.24
N LEU A 83 5.14 8.70 -0.92
CA LEU A 83 6.19 7.98 -0.24
C LEU A 83 5.86 7.90 1.26
N LEU A 84 5.72 6.68 1.78
CA LEU A 84 5.56 6.37 3.19
C LEU A 84 6.90 5.86 3.72
N VAL A 85 7.48 6.58 4.67
CA VAL A 85 8.78 6.27 5.26
C VAL A 85 8.57 5.61 6.62
N SER A 86 9.23 4.48 6.81
CA SER A 86 9.40 3.82 8.10
C SER A 86 10.85 3.96 8.53
N TYR A 87 11.14 4.97 9.36
CA TYR A 87 12.43 5.09 10.01
C TYR A 87 12.45 4.19 11.26
N GLY A 88 13.37 3.23 11.28
CA GLY A 88 13.33 2.16 12.27
C GLY A 88 14.58 1.31 12.25
N ALA A 89 14.51 0.17 12.93
CA ALA A 89 15.62 -0.77 13.01
C ALA A 89 15.11 -2.21 13.12
N GLU A 90 15.94 -3.18 12.78
CA GLU A 90 15.53 -4.59 12.72
C GLU A 90 15.13 -5.19 14.08
N TRP A 91 15.67 -4.66 15.19
CA TRP A 91 15.34 -5.11 16.55
C TRP A 91 13.98 -4.58 17.05
N CYS A 92 13.42 -3.57 16.39
CA CYS A 92 12.22 -2.86 16.84
C CYS A 92 10.95 -3.66 16.52
N ILE A 93 10.30 -4.18 17.54
CA ILE A 93 9.06 -4.96 17.38
C ILE A 93 7.95 -4.18 16.67
N TRP A 94 7.72 -2.92 17.04
CA TRP A 94 6.67 -2.10 16.43
C TRP A 94 6.91 -1.86 14.94
N CYS A 95 8.16 -1.85 14.50
CA CYS A 95 8.54 -1.71 13.11
C CYS A 95 8.06 -2.90 12.28
N HIS A 96 8.25 -4.12 12.81
CA HIS A 96 7.75 -5.35 12.18
C HIS A 96 6.23 -5.50 12.27
N VAL A 97 5.63 -5.08 13.38
CA VAL A 97 4.17 -5.05 13.53
C VAL A 97 3.55 -4.13 12.49
N PHE A 98 4.08 -2.91 12.31
CA PHE A 98 3.57 -1.97 11.32
C PHE A 98 3.64 -2.55 9.91
N ASP A 99 4.80 -3.09 9.51
CA ASP A 99 5.00 -3.73 8.21
C ASP A 99 4.00 -4.87 7.95
N ALA A 100 3.81 -5.75 8.93
CA ALA A 100 2.87 -6.86 8.84
C ALA A 100 1.41 -6.37 8.66
N TYR A 101 1.00 -5.34 9.41
CA TYR A 101 -0.36 -4.79 9.34
C TYR A 101 -0.68 -4.16 7.98
N VAL A 102 0.24 -3.36 7.45
CA VAL A 102 0.04 -2.70 6.15
C VAL A 102 0.12 -3.68 4.96
N LYS A 103 0.63 -4.89 5.19
CA LYS A 103 0.59 -6.02 4.25
C LYS A 103 -0.61 -6.94 4.44
N GLY A 104 -1.49 -6.66 5.41
CA GLY A 104 -2.71 -7.41 5.66
C GLY A 104 -2.51 -8.68 6.49
N GLU A 105 -1.35 -8.87 7.12
CA GLU A 105 -1.20 -9.95 8.11
C GLU A 105 -2.13 -9.71 9.29
N HIS A 106 -2.71 -10.78 9.83
CA HIS A 106 -3.70 -10.72 10.91
C HIS A 106 -3.69 -11.98 11.79
N SER A 107 -4.39 -11.91 12.92
CA SER A 107 -4.66 -13.00 13.87
C SER A 107 -3.44 -13.54 14.64
N ARG A 108 -2.37 -13.94 13.95
CA ARG A 108 -1.17 -14.51 14.58
C ARG A 108 0.08 -13.95 13.92
N PHE A 109 0.89 -13.30 14.73
CA PHE A 109 2.16 -12.75 14.31
C PHE A 109 3.31 -13.48 15.00
N ILE A 110 4.38 -13.74 14.27
CA ILE A 110 5.64 -14.25 14.82
C ILE A 110 6.68 -13.18 14.57
N HIS A 111 6.90 -12.32 15.56
CA HIS A 111 7.86 -11.24 15.44
C HIS A 111 9.19 -11.67 16.03
N PRO A 112 10.24 -11.83 15.21
CA PRO A 112 11.58 -11.84 15.73
C PRO A 112 11.86 -10.46 16.31
N TYR A 113 12.36 -10.41 17.53
CA TYR A 113 12.92 -9.20 18.10
C TYR A 113 14.23 -9.56 18.80
N SER A 114 15.08 -8.57 18.96
CA SER A 114 16.30 -8.72 19.74
C SER A 114 16.45 -7.56 20.69
N ASP A 115 17.38 -7.68 21.63
CA ASP A 115 17.78 -6.52 22.42
C ASP A 115 18.34 -5.41 21.50
N GLU A 116 18.47 -4.21 22.06
CA GLU A 116 19.07 -3.06 21.37
C GLU A 116 20.52 -3.30 20.95
N GLU A 117 21.12 -4.49 21.16
CA GLU A 117 22.46 -4.85 20.73
C GLU A 117 22.47 -6.01 19.71
N ASP A 118 21.31 -6.62 19.43
CA ASP A 118 21.12 -7.85 18.66
C ASP A 118 22.01 -9.02 19.16
N LYS A 119 22.27 -9.05 20.48
CA LYS A 119 23.05 -10.10 21.14
C LYS A 119 22.22 -11.36 21.36
N GLU A 120 20.95 -11.19 21.75
CA GLU A 120 19.99 -12.28 21.94
C GLU A 120 18.76 -12.08 21.05
N ARG A 121 18.29 -13.18 20.43
CA ARG A 121 17.11 -13.19 19.58
C ARG A 121 15.97 -13.93 20.24
N TYR A 122 14.83 -13.28 20.28
CA TYR A 122 13.60 -13.83 20.80
C TYR A 122 12.56 -13.85 19.68
N ASN A 123 11.64 -14.81 19.75
CA ASN A 123 10.44 -14.79 18.91
C ASN A 123 9.24 -14.57 19.82
N ALA A 124 8.55 -13.45 19.63
CA ALA A 124 7.24 -13.25 20.20
C ALA A 124 6.21 -13.86 19.26
N THR A 125 5.46 -14.87 19.72
CA THR A 125 4.19 -15.19 19.06
C THR A 125 3.11 -14.34 19.71
N ILE A 126 2.51 -13.45 18.93
CA ILE A 126 1.54 -12.47 19.38
C ILE A 126 0.20 -12.75 18.69
N HIS A 127 -0.89 -12.68 19.45
CA HIS A 127 -2.23 -12.99 18.96
C HIS A 127 -3.13 -11.76 18.93
N GLU A 128 -3.65 -11.42 17.76
CA GLU A 128 -4.71 -10.42 17.60
C GLU A 128 -6.03 -11.03 18.06
N ARG A 129 -6.54 -10.49 19.17
CA ARG A 129 -7.84 -10.87 19.74
C ARG A 129 -8.88 -9.84 19.31
N ALA A 130 -9.12 -9.78 17.99
CA ALA A 130 -10.20 -8.95 17.47
C ALA A 130 -11.55 -9.50 17.95
N GLU A 131 -12.51 -8.60 18.19
CA GLU A 131 -13.87 -8.98 18.61
C GLU A 131 -14.63 -9.75 17.51
N SER A 132 -14.21 -9.56 16.26
CA SER A 132 -14.70 -10.24 15.06
C SER A 132 -13.54 -10.69 14.18
N ASP A 133 -13.81 -11.48 13.14
CA ASP A 133 -12.79 -11.89 12.15
C ASP A 133 -12.11 -10.65 11.52
N PRO A 134 -10.79 -10.47 11.68
CA PRO A 134 -10.09 -9.30 11.15
C PRO A 134 -9.74 -9.43 9.67
N SER A 135 -10.04 -10.55 9.00
CA SER A 135 -9.62 -10.80 7.60
C SER A 135 -10.08 -9.73 6.61
N GLY A 136 -11.33 -9.26 6.70
CA GLY A 136 -11.88 -8.19 5.87
C GLY A 136 -11.15 -6.86 6.09
N PRO A 137 -11.16 -6.30 7.32
CA PRO A 137 -10.43 -5.06 7.62
C PRO A 137 -8.93 -5.14 7.33
N ALA A 138 -8.29 -6.31 7.47
CA ALA A 138 -6.90 -6.50 7.11
C ALA A 138 -6.66 -6.37 5.60
N ALA A 139 -7.52 -6.97 4.79
CA ALA A 139 -7.47 -6.86 3.33
C ALA A 139 -7.76 -5.42 2.87
N ASP A 140 -8.73 -4.73 3.49
CA ASP A 140 -9.08 -3.36 3.16
C ASP A 140 -7.93 -2.39 3.45
N LEU A 141 -7.30 -2.50 4.64
CA LEU A 141 -6.10 -1.73 4.96
C LEU A 141 -4.97 -2.01 3.97
N ALA A 142 -4.68 -3.27 3.66
CA ALA A 142 -3.60 -3.63 2.74
C ALA A 142 -3.85 -3.07 1.34
N ALA A 143 -5.08 -3.16 0.84
CA ALA A 143 -5.46 -2.61 -0.45
C ALA A 143 -5.35 -1.09 -0.47
N PHE A 144 -5.81 -0.42 0.60
CA PHE A 144 -5.66 1.02 0.75
C PHE A 144 -4.18 1.41 0.71
N VAL A 145 -3.31 0.73 1.47
CA VAL A 145 -1.89 1.09 1.50
C VAL A 145 -1.23 0.84 0.16
N ALA A 146 -1.46 -0.33 -0.46
CA ALA A 146 -0.86 -0.67 -1.74
C ALA A 146 -1.28 0.26 -2.89
N GLN A 147 -2.53 0.74 -2.86
CA GLN A 147 -3.03 1.69 -3.86
C GLN A 147 -2.39 3.07 -3.72
N ASN A 148 -2.08 3.49 -2.49
CA ASN A 148 -1.77 4.90 -2.21
C ASN A 148 -0.30 5.17 -1.90
N PHE A 149 0.47 4.16 -1.51
CA PHE A 149 1.84 4.35 -1.02
C PHE A 149 2.88 3.47 -1.69
N VAL A 150 4.10 3.98 -1.73
CA VAL A 150 5.33 3.20 -1.74
C VAL A 150 5.91 3.26 -0.34
N LEU A 151 6.17 2.11 0.28
CA LEU A 151 6.77 2.04 1.61
C LEU A 151 8.29 1.91 1.50
N VAL A 152 9.03 2.79 2.19
CA VAL A 152 10.48 2.67 2.34
C VAL A 152 10.86 2.43 3.79
N HIS A 153 11.75 1.47 4.04
CA HIS A 153 12.35 1.25 5.35
C HIS A 153 13.75 1.88 5.37
N ILE A 154 13.96 2.80 6.30
CA ILE A 154 15.22 3.51 6.51
C ILE A 154 15.78 3.06 7.87
N ASP A 155 16.97 2.47 7.84
CA ASP A 155 17.64 1.98 9.04
C ASP A 155 18.18 3.14 9.88
N SER A 156 17.90 3.12 11.17
CA SER A 156 18.26 4.17 12.12
C SER A 156 19.52 3.88 12.93
N ARG A 157 20.19 2.74 12.70
CA ARG A 157 21.13 2.20 13.69
C ARG A 157 22.46 1.73 13.13
N TYR A 158 22.43 0.82 12.17
CA TYR A 158 23.61 0.19 11.60
C TYR A 158 24.07 0.88 10.32
N ALA A 159 23.14 1.39 9.53
CA ALA A 159 23.47 2.22 8.39
C ALA A 159 24.07 3.55 8.85
N THR A 160 25.08 4.04 8.14
CA THR A 160 25.88 5.20 8.57
C THR A 160 25.18 6.54 8.40
N ASP A 161 24.16 6.59 7.54
CA ASP A 161 23.55 7.82 7.03
C ASP A 161 22.01 7.82 7.18
N GLY A 162 21.43 6.94 8.01
CA GLY A 162 19.98 6.93 8.25
C GLY A 162 19.45 8.23 8.82
N TRP A 163 20.21 8.88 9.70
CA TRP A 163 19.87 10.20 10.24
C TRP A 163 19.87 11.29 9.16
N ASP A 164 20.82 11.21 8.21
CA ASP A 164 20.93 12.20 7.13
C ASP A 164 19.69 12.19 6.24
N VAL A 165 18.99 11.05 6.12
CA VAL A 165 17.69 10.96 5.43
C VAL A 165 16.61 11.77 6.15
N LEU A 166 16.53 11.69 7.49
CA LEU A 166 15.56 12.48 8.26
C LEU A 166 15.84 13.98 8.13
N ASP A 167 17.12 14.36 8.21
CA ASP A 167 17.55 15.76 8.08
C ASP A 167 17.23 16.31 6.69
N ALA A 168 17.60 15.59 5.63
CA ALA A 168 17.33 15.99 4.25
C ALA A 168 15.83 16.06 3.91
N ALA A 169 15.01 15.22 4.54
CA ALA A 169 13.56 15.26 4.40
C ALA A 169 12.90 16.35 5.28
N GLY A 170 13.63 17.05 6.15
CA GLY A 170 13.06 18.00 7.10
C GLY A 170 12.17 17.34 8.16
N ALA A 171 12.41 16.05 8.46
CA ALA A 171 11.57 15.23 9.34
C ALA A 171 12.09 15.14 10.78
N THR A 172 13.23 15.78 11.10
CA THR A 172 13.91 15.72 12.40
C THR A 172 13.10 16.30 13.55
N ASP A 173 12.40 17.42 13.33
CA ASP A 173 11.60 18.09 14.37
C ASP A 173 10.46 17.22 14.92
N GLY A 174 9.92 16.33 14.09
CA GLY A 174 8.87 15.38 14.49
C GLY A 174 9.40 14.09 15.12
N TYR A 175 10.72 13.85 15.10
CA TYR A 175 11.30 12.62 15.61
C TYR A 175 11.41 12.64 17.14
N GLY A 176 10.47 11.97 17.79
CA GLY A 176 10.38 11.87 19.25
C GLY A 176 11.32 10.86 19.91
N ASN A 177 12.39 10.40 19.25
CA ASN A 177 13.27 9.31 19.71
C ASN A 177 12.53 7.98 19.98
N TRP A 178 11.47 7.71 19.23
CA TRP A 178 10.71 6.46 19.31
C TRP A 178 10.60 5.81 17.95
N LEU A 179 10.67 4.47 17.93
CA LEU A 179 10.62 3.67 16.70
C LEU A 179 9.34 2.80 16.64
N PRO A 180 8.78 2.61 15.43
CA PRO A 180 9.15 3.29 14.20
C PRO A 180 8.69 4.75 14.20
N TYR A 181 9.47 5.63 13.58
CA TYR A 181 8.98 6.95 13.19
C TYR A 181 8.45 6.86 11.76
N ILE A 182 7.12 6.82 11.65
CA ILE A 182 6.42 6.70 10.37
C ILE A 182 5.98 8.09 9.89
N PHE A 183 6.37 8.45 8.67
CA PHE A 183 5.96 9.73 8.08
C PHE A 183 5.76 9.63 6.57
N THR A 184 5.02 10.57 6.00
CA THR A 184 4.89 10.76 4.54
C THR A 184 5.73 11.94 4.08
N THR A 185 6.12 11.91 2.80
CA THR A 185 6.72 13.06 2.12
C THR A 185 5.84 13.58 1.00
N ASP A 186 5.97 14.86 0.68
CA ASP A 186 5.45 15.45 -0.55
C ASP A 186 6.18 14.92 -1.80
N ALA A 187 5.79 15.46 -2.97
CA ALA A 187 6.39 15.08 -4.23
C ALA A 187 7.88 15.41 -4.29
N GLU A 188 8.38 16.42 -3.58
CA GLU A 188 9.77 16.84 -3.53
C GLU A 188 10.62 16.00 -2.56
N GLY A 189 9.98 15.18 -1.72
CA GLY A 189 10.64 14.36 -0.70
C GLY A 189 10.76 15.06 0.65
N GLN A 190 10.03 16.14 0.88
CA GLN A 190 9.99 16.86 2.14
C GLN A 190 8.87 16.34 3.04
N PHE A 191 9.09 16.37 4.35
CA PHE A 191 8.15 15.92 5.36
C PHE A 191 6.78 16.57 5.18
N ALA A 192 5.73 15.75 5.18
CA ALA A 192 4.35 16.19 5.08
C ALA A 192 3.56 15.93 6.36
N ALA A 193 3.58 14.69 6.86
CA ALA A 193 2.88 14.30 8.08
C ALA A 193 3.50 13.06 8.73
N ALA A 194 3.46 13.01 10.07
CA ALA A 194 3.82 11.83 10.85
C ALA A 194 2.58 11.06 11.31
N LEU A 195 2.74 9.75 11.52
CA LEU A 195 1.77 8.90 12.21
C LEU A 195 1.75 9.27 13.70
N VAL A 196 0.56 9.48 14.28
CA VAL A 196 0.39 9.69 15.72
C VAL A 196 0.04 8.36 16.38
N SER A 197 1.03 7.70 16.99
CA SER A 197 0.92 6.34 17.54
C SER A 197 -0.21 6.20 18.56
N GLU A 198 -0.43 7.18 19.42
CA GLU A 198 -1.46 7.14 20.47
C GLU A 198 -2.89 7.08 19.91
N ARG A 199 -3.09 7.41 18.63
CA ARG A 199 -4.40 7.32 17.98
C ARG A 199 -4.70 5.92 17.47
N VAL A 200 -3.68 5.13 17.18
CA VAL A 200 -3.80 3.91 16.36
C VAL A 200 -3.33 2.66 17.08
N GLU A 201 -2.39 2.77 18.01
CA GLU A 201 -1.81 1.60 18.69
C GLU A 201 -2.79 0.92 19.64
N ILE A 202 -2.81 -0.41 19.61
CA ILE A 202 -3.44 -1.27 20.60
C ILE A 202 -2.34 -2.00 21.37
N ARG A 203 -2.39 -1.90 22.70
CA ARG A 203 -1.41 -2.51 23.60
C ARG A 203 -2.11 -3.37 24.64
N ARG A 204 -1.58 -4.58 24.86
CA ARG A 204 -1.86 -5.39 26.05
C ARG A 204 -0.52 -5.71 26.71
N ASP A 205 -0.40 -5.43 28.00
CA ASP A 205 0.85 -5.58 28.78
C ASP A 205 0.69 -6.62 29.90
N THR A 206 -0.16 -7.63 29.68
CA THR A 206 -0.37 -8.79 30.57
C THR A 206 0.43 -10.00 30.09
N ASP A 207 0.27 -11.17 30.71
CA ASP A 207 0.89 -12.43 30.23
C ASP A 207 0.49 -12.76 28.77
N ASP A 208 -0.68 -12.29 28.31
CA ASP A 208 -1.11 -12.28 26.91
C ASP A 208 -0.80 -10.93 26.24
N TRP A 209 0.47 -10.54 26.26
CA TRP A 209 0.87 -9.25 25.75
C TRP A 209 0.65 -9.14 24.23
N PHE A 210 0.38 -7.91 23.79
CA PHE A 210 0.03 -7.60 22.41
C PHE A 210 0.56 -6.24 21.99
N ARG A 211 0.98 -6.17 20.73
CA ARG A 211 1.37 -4.97 20.01
C ARG A 211 0.67 -5.05 18.65
N GLY A 212 -0.07 -4.02 18.31
CA GLY A 212 -0.87 -4.00 17.08
C GLY A 212 -1.52 -2.65 16.88
N TYR A 213 -2.37 -2.57 15.87
CA TYR A 213 -3.08 -1.35 15.52
C TYR A 213 -4.58 -1.61 15.41
N ASP A 214 -5.37 -0.61 15.78
CA ASP A 214 -6.76 -0.53 15.36
C ASP A 214 -6.76 -0.24 13.85
N ARG A 215 -7.27 -1.17 13.03
CA ARG A 215 -7.15 -1.09 11.57
C ARG A 215 -7.95 0.05 10.97
N ASP A 216 -9.11 0.37 11.54
CA ASP A 216 -9.95 1.47 11.06
C ASP A 216 -9.28 2.80 11.39
N ARG A 217 -8.74 2.95 12.61
CA ARG A 217 -8.00 4.15 13.00
C ARG A 217 -6.70 4.30 12.23
N LEU A 218 -5.97 3.20 11.99
CA LEU A 218 -4.76 3.21 11.19
C LEU A 218 -5.05 3.61 9.75
N THR A 219 -6.11 3.07 9.13
CA THR A 219 -6.54 3.47 7.79
C THR A 219 -6.90 4.96 7.75
N ALA A 220 -7.65 5.45 8.73
CA ALA A 220 -8.02 6.86 8.80
C ALA A 220 -6.80 7.78 8.96
N GLU A 221 -5.84 7.41 9.81
CA GLU A 221 -4.62 8.20 10.04
C GLU A 221 -3.71 8.18 8.81
N LEU A 222 -3.57 7.04 8.12
CA LEU A 222 -2.84 6.96 6.86
C LEU A 222 -3.53 7.77 5.74
N SER A 223 -4.87 7.82 5.70
CA SER A 223 -5.59 8.72 4.79
C SER A 223 -5.27 10.18 5.04
N ARG A 224 -5.26 10.62 6.31
CA ARG A 224 -4.86 11.97 6.68
C ARG A 224 -3.43 12.28 6.22
N MET A 225 -2.50 11.33 6.42
CA MET A 225 -1.10 11.50 6.02
C MET A 225 -0.92 11.55 4.50
N LYS A 226 -1.72 10.79 3.75
CA LYS A 226 -1.78 10.86 2.28
C LYS A 226 -2.26 12.24 1.83
N GLU A 227 -3.37 12.73 2.39
CA GLU A 227 -3.95 14.03 2.02
C GLU A 227 -2.98 15.19 2.30
N ALA A 228 -2.20 15.12 3.37
CA ALA A 228 -1.20 16.14 3.69
C ALA A 228 0.01 16.17 2.73
N ALA A 229 0.25 15.08 2.00
CA ALA A 229 1.38 14.92 1.08
C ALA A 229 1.05 15.30 -0.38
N GLN A 230 -0.19 15.76 -0.64
CA GLN A 230 -0.72 16.13 -1.95
C GLN A 230 -0.90 17.65 -2.08
#